data_AF-A0A9R1K5K8-F1
#
_entry.id   AF-A0A9R1K5K8-F1
#
_cell.length_a   1.000
_cell.length_b   1.000
_cell.length_c   1.000
_cell.angle_alpha   90.00
_cell.angle_beta   90.00
_cell.angle_gamma   90.00
#
_symmetry.space_group_name_H-M   'P 1'
#
loop_
_entity.id
_entity.type
_entity.pdbx_description
1 polymer ?
#
loop_
_entity_poly.entity_id
_entity_poly.type
_entity_poly.pdbx_seq_one_letter_code
_entity_poly.pdbx_strand_id
1 'polypeptide(L)'
;MAIRSVCVVLALLCICLREGGAVTFTFLNRCTGTVWPGILSNAGTARIEPTGFALPPGAARALPFPTGWSGRMWARTGCAQDAAGRFSCATGDCGTGTLECSGRDGATPATLAEFTLDGGGHNDFYDVSLVDGYNLPILVEPAGSSATGTTCAAAGCSADLNLRCPAELRSAGGGACRSACDAFGKPEYCCSGAFANPNTCRPTAYSQAFKLACPRSYSYAFDDPTSTFTCAGGRDYTITFCPVATPSLKSAGGATVVPTPTLPGSTGFAPPVMPRQAGGQADGQGVILGDNSWLANMATGDMSAATPRTTAMIPAAPLALLFLRLLL
;
A
#
# COMPACT_ATOMS: atom_id res chain seq x y z
N MET A 1 29.21 18.55 -43.89
CA MET A 1 27.79 18.59 -43.45
C MET A 1 27.25 17.22 -43.08
N ALA A 2 27.39 16.18 -43.91
CA ALA A 2 26.82 14.84 -43.66
C ALA A 2 27.20 14.21 -42.29
N ILE A 3 28.47 14.27 -41.88
CA ILE A 3 28.95 13.66 -40.61
C ILE A 3 28.31 14.32 -39.38
N ARG A 4 28.08 15.65 -39.41
CA ARG A 4 27.42 16.36 -38.31
C ARG A 4 25.94 16.00 -38.18
N SER A 5 25.25 15.88 -39.31
CA SER A 5 23.85 15.45 -39.33
C SER A 5 23.71 14.01 -38.80
N VAL A 6 24.63 13.11 -39.13
CA VAL A 6 24.66 11.73 -38.61
C VAL A 6 24.89 11.70 -37.10
N CYS A 7 25.84 12.48 -36.57
CA CYS A 7 26.10 12.53 -35.13
C CYS A 7 24.93 13.12 -34.32
N VAL A 8 24.22 14.12 -34.87
CA VAL A 8 23.04 14.71 -34.22
C VAL A 8 21.88 13.71 -34.21
N VAL A 9 21.66 12.98 -35.31
CA VAL A 9 20.63 11.93 -35.37
C VAL A 9 20.95 10.77 -34.43
N LEU A 10 22.21 10.31 -34.35
CA LEU A 10 22.63 9.28 -33.39
C LEU A 10 22.50 9.75 -31.93
N ALA A 11 22.84 11.00 -31.63
CA ALA A 11 22.67 11.55 -30.28
C ALA A 11 21.20 11.65 -29.88
N LEU A 12 20.31 12.07 -30.79
CA LEU A 12 18.86 12.09 -30.58
C LEU A 12 18.30 10.66 -30.44
N LEU A 13 18.77 9.70 -31.24
CA LEU A 13 18.40 8.28 -31.11
C LEU A 13 18.83 7.70 -29.75
N CYS A 14 20.04 8.03 -29.27
CA CYS A 14 20.54 7.62 -27.96
C CYS A 14 19.80 8.29 -26.78
N ILE A 15 19.23 9.48 -26.98
CA ILE A 15 18.35 10.14 -25.99
C ILE A 15 16.96 9.46 -25.98
N CYS A 16 16.46 8.99 -27.12
CA CYS A 16 15.23 8.20 -27.22
C CYS A 16 15.37 6.76 -26.71
N LEU A 17 16.59 6.21 -26.62
CA LEU A 17 16.85 4.85 -26.13
C LEU A 17 16.96 4.74 -24.59
N ARG A 18 16.71 5.82 -23.85
CA ARG A 18 16.51 5.78 -22.39
C ARG A 18 15.04 5.66 -22.03
N GLU A 19 14.30 4.77 -22.70
CA GLU A 19 13.10 4.22 -22.09
C GLU A 19 13.56 3.22 -21.03
N GLY A 20 13.72 3.71 -19.80
CA GLY A 20 13.75 2.82 -18.64
C GLY A 20 12.48 1.98 -18.65
N GLY A 21 12.57 0.71 -18.26
CA GLY A 21 11.40 -0.15 -18.15
C GLY A 21 10.27 0.56 -17.39
N ALA A 22 9.04 0.44 -17.89
CA ALA A 22 7.87 0.94 -17.20
C ALA A 22 7.00 -0.25 -16.82
N VAL A 23 6.55 -0.24 -15.57
CA VAL A 23 5.55 -1.16 -15.03
C VAL A 23 4.19 -0.48 -15.10
N THR A 24 3.16 -1.20 -15.53
CA THR A 24 1.79 -0.67 -15.54
C THR A 24 1.04 -1.07 -14.29
N PHE A 25 0.50 -0.08 -13.58
CA PHE A 25 -0.46 -0.29 -12.50
C PHE A 25 -1.87 -0.05 -13.02
N THR A 26 -2.72 -1.07 -12.92
CA THR A 26 -4.14 -0.98 -13.23
C THR A 26 -4.95 -0.85 -11.95
N PHE A 27 -5.54 0.31 -11.73
CA PHE A 27 -6.47 0.57 -10.64
C PHE A 27 -7.87 0.15 -11.05
N LEU A 28 -8.50 -0.76 -10.32
CA LEU A 28 -9.83 -1.28 -10.61
C LEU A 28 -10.76 -1.03 -9.43
N ASN A 29 -11.87 -0.32 -9.66
CA ASN A 29 -12.90 -0.12 -8.64
C ASN A 29 -14.04 -1.13 -8.80
N ARG A 30 -14.13 -2.09 -7.87
CA ARG A 30 -15.28 -3.00 -7.74
C ARG A 30 -16.20 -2.65 -6.58
N CYS A 31 -15.96 -1.53 -5.90
CA CYS A 31 -16.85 -1.01 -4.89
C CYS A 31 -18.15 -0.50 -5.55
N THR A 32 -19.23 -0.43 -4.77
CA THR A 32 -20.52 0.10 -5.25
C THR A 32 -20.54 1.62 -5.41
N GLY A 33 -19.58 2.32 -4.80
CA GLY A 33 -19.42 3.77 -4.86
C GLY A 33 -18.12 4.17 -5.56
N THR A 34 -18.05 5.43 -5.99
CA THR A 34 -16.81 6.02 -6.48
C THR A 34 -15.76 6.00 -5.37
N VAL A 35 -14.54 5.63 -5.73
CA VAL A 35 -13.36 5.80 -4.88
C VAL A 35 -12.43 6.81 -5.52
N TRP A 36 -11.59 7.46 -4.72
CA TRP A 36 -10.62 8.42 -5.23
C TRP A 36 -9.21 7.99 -4.84
N PRO A 37 -8.52 7.22 -5.69
CA PRO A 37 -7.16 6.80 -5.40
C PRO A 37 -6.23 7.99 -5.13
N GLY A 38 -5.31 7.79 -4.19
CA GLY A 38 -4.17 8.65 -3.91
C GLY A 38 -2.88 7.89 -4.14
N ILE A 39 -1.86 8.59 -4.65
CA ILE A 39 -0.53 8.03 -4.93
C ILE A 39 0.50 8.94 -4.26
N LEU A 40 1.35 8.33 -3.42
CA LEU A 40 2.49 8.98 -2.79
C LEU A 40 3.76 8.25 -3.21
N SER A 41 4.65 8.97 -3.89
CA SER A 41 6.00 8.49 -4.20
C SER A 41 6.94 8.80 -3.04
N ASN A 42 7.78 7.84 -2.66
CA ASN A 42 8.75 8.02 -1.58
C ASN A 42 9.85 9.02 -1.97
N ALA A 43 10.55 9.55 -0.97
CA ALA A 43 11.68 10.44 -1.20
C ALA A 43 12.76 9.74 -2.03
N GLY A 44 13.32 10.45 -3.02
CA GLY A 44 14.38 9.92 -3.87
C GLY A 44 13.92 9.06 -5.06
N THR A 45 12.61 8.83 -5.22
CA THR A 45 12.07 8.18 -6.41
C THR A 45 11.30 9.16 -7.32
N ALA A 46 10.96 8.72 -8.53
CA ALA A 46 10.21 9.53 -9.48
C ALA A 46 8.79 9.81 -8.97
N ARG A 47 8.34 11.06 -9.11
CA ARG A 47 6.96 11.45 -8.82
C ARG A 47 6.04 10.95 -9.92
N ILE A 48 4.89 10.41 -9.53
CA ILE A 48 3.85 9.93 -10.44
C ILE A 48 2.75 10.97 -10.57
N GLU A 49 2.30 11.21 -11.81
CA GLU A 49 1.13 12.01 -12.09
C GLU A 49 0.09 11.16 -12.83
N PRO A 50 -1.21 11.27 -12.47
CA PRO A 50 -1.73 12.07 -11.36
C PRO A 50 -1.38 11.51 -9.98
N THR A 51 -1.30 12.37 -8.97
CA THR A 51 -1.19 11.97 -7.54
C THR A 51 -2.54 11.67 -6.89
N GLY A 52 -3.65 12.02 -7.55
CA GLY A 52 -4.99 11.64 -7.13
C GLY A 52 -6.03 11.77 -8.23
N PHE A 53 -7.00 10.85 -8.27
CA PHE A 53 -8.03 10.86 -9.31
C PHE A 53 -9.34 10.21 -8.85
N ALA A 54 -10.43 10.46 -9.57
CA ALA A 54 -11.71 9.79 -9.35
C ALA A 54 -11.77 8.47 -10.14
N LEU A 55 -12.30 7.41 -9.53
CA LEU A 55 -12.49 6.11 -10.15
C LEU A 55 -13.93 5.61 -9.87
N PRO A 56 -14.86 5.78 -10.83
CA PRO A 56 -16.25 5.36 -10.68
C PRO A 56 -16.42 3.84 -10.48
N PRO A 57 -17.57 3.36 -9.97
CA PRO A 57 -17.86 1.93 -9.86
C PRO A 57 -17.68 1.18 -11.20
N GLY A 58 -16.99 0.05 -11.17
CA GLY A 58 -16.71 -0.78 -12.35
C GLY A 58 -15.63 -0.22 -13.28
N ALA A 59 -15.13 0.98 -13.04
CA ALA A 59 -14.09 1.58 -13.88
C ALA A 59 -12.70 1.03 -13.56
N ALA A 60 -11.84 1.02 -14.57
CA ALA A 60 -10.42 0.75 -14.44
C ALA A 60 -9.60 1.90 -15.04
N ARG A 61 -8.42 2.17 -14.47
CA ARG A 61 -7.44 3.13 -15.00
C ARG A 61 -6.04 2.54 -14.90
N ALA A 62 -5.34 2.48 -16.03
CA ALA A 62 -3.93 2.10 -16.08
C ALA A 62 -3.03 3.34 -16.02
N LEU A 63 -1.95 3.27 -15.26
CA LEU A 63 -0.92 4.30 -15.16
C LEU A 63 0.47 3.66 -15.25
N PRO A 64 1.41 4.25 -16.01
CA PRO A 64 2.79 3.77 -16.06
C PRO A 64 3.60 4.28 -14.86
N PHE A 65 4.44 3.41 -14.32
CA PHE A 65 5.36 3.67 -13.23
C PHE A 65 6.78 3.28 -13.68
N PRO A 66 7.80 4.10 -13.42
CA PRO A 66 9.16 3.77 -13.81
C PRO A 66 9.72 2.62 -12.95
N THR A 67 10.63 1.82 -13.53
CA THR A 67 11.50 0.92 -12.76
C THR A 67 12.20 1.68 -11.62
N GLY A 68 12.36 1.04 -10.45
CA GLY A 68 12.93 1.69 -9.27
C GLY A 68 11.94 2.57 -8.50
N TRP A 69 10.66 2.60 -8.88
CA TRP A 69 9.64 3.32 -8.12
C TRP A 69 9.40 2.70 -6.75
N SER A 70 9.32 3.54 -5.72
CA SER A 70 8.91 3.14 -4.38
C SER A 70 7.89 4.11 -3.82
N GLY A 71 6.87 3.61 -3.15
CA GLY A 71 5.81 4.44 -2.64
C GLY A 71 4.59 3.64 -2.23
N ARG A 72 3.49 4.35 -2.03
CA ARG A 72 2.23 3.78 -1.58
C ARG A 72 1.03 4.40 -2.26
N MET A 73 -0.03 3.61 -2.28
CA MET A 73 -1.29 3.93 -2.91
C MET A 73 -2.42 3.56 -1.96
N TRP A 74 -3.48 4.36 -1.96
CA TRP A 74 -4.68 4.10 -1.16
C TRP A 74 -5.92 4.59 -1.90
N ALA A 75 -7.10 4.30 -1.36
CA ALA A 75 -8.35 4.81 -1.88
C ALA A 75 -9.08 5.67 -0.85
N ARG A 76 -9.45 6.88 -1.25
CA ARG A 76 -10.33 7.77 -0.48
C ARG A 76 -11.80 7.43 -0.74
N THR A 77 -12.65 7.66 0.26
CA THR A 77 -14.09 7.40 0.16
C THR A 77 -14.91 8.57 0.70
N GLY A 78 -16.18 8.66 0.28
CA GLY A 78 -17.09 9.71 0.74
C GLY A 78 -16.63 11.11 0.38
N CYS A 79 -15.97 11.27 -0.77
CA CYS A 79 -15.42 12.56 -1.16
C CYS A 79 -16.47 13.48 -1.79
N ALA A 80 -16.38 14.77 -1.49
CA ALA A 80 -17.21 15.82 -2.06
C ALA A 80 -16.42 17.12 -2.19
N GLN A 81 -16.88 17.97 -3.12
CA GLN A 81 -16.43 19.34 -3.23
C GLN A 81 -17.50 20.25 -2.59
N ASP A 82 -17.09 21.10 -1.66
CA ASP A 82 -18.00 22.06 -1.04
C ASP A 82 -18.30 23.27 -1.95
N ALA A 83 -19.19 24.16 -1.50
CA ALA A 83 -19.57 25.35 -2.26
C ALA A 83 -18.42 26.35 -2.48
N ALA A 84 -17.35 26.27 -1.69
CA ALA A 84 -16.14 27.06 -1.84
C ALA A 84 -15.10 26.40 -2.78
N GLY A 85 -15.44 25.23 -3.35
CA GLY A 85 -14.57 24.50 -4.25
C GLY A 85 -13.55 23.60 -3.53
N ARG A 86 -13.63 23.43 -2.21
CA ARG A 86 -12.71 22.57 -1.45
C ARG A 86 -13.14 21.12 -1.55
N PHE A 87 -12.24 20.27 -2.03
CA PHE A 87 -12.41 18.84 -2.07
C PHE A 87 -11.96 18.21 -0.74
N SER A 88 -12.80 17.35 -0.16
CA SER A 88 -12.48 16.61 1.06
C SER A 88 -13.14 15.24 1.06
N CYS A 89 -12.56 14.29 1.79
CA CYS A 89 -13.02 12.91 1.89
C CYS A 89 -13.29 12.49 3.34
N ALA A 90 -14.20 11.53 3.52
CA ALA A 90 -14.53 10.97 4.83
C ALA A 90 -13.40 10.06 5.37
N THR A 91 -12.72 9.34 4.49
CA THR A 91 -11.58 8.46 4.85
C THR A 91 -10.41 8.66 3.90
N GLY A 92 -9.19 8.59 4.39
CA GLY A 92 -7.98 8.67 3.56
C GLY A 92 -7.68 10.04 2.95
N ASP A 93 -8.38 11.10 3.40
CA ASP A 93 -8.20 12.44 2.86
C ASP A 93 -6.75 12.90 2.96
N CYS A 94 -6.19 13.48 1.90
CA CYS A 94 -4.79 13.91 1.89
C CYS A 94 -4.60 15.39 2.25
N GLY A 95 -5.66 16.07 2.69
CA GLY A 95 -5.61 17.41 3.28
C GLY A 95 -5.18 18.53 2.33
N THR A 96 -5.14 18.28 1.02
CA THR A 96 -4.79 19.31 0.01
C THR A 96 -5.94 20.26 -0.29
N GLY A 97 -7.18 19.88 0.04
CA GLY A 97 -8.37 20.59 -0.39
C GLY A 97 -8.67 20.43 -1.89
N THR A 98 -7.96 19.56 -2.60
CA THR A 98 -8.10 19.30 -4.03
C THR A 98 -8.10 17.80 -4.34
N LEU A 99 -8.40 17.43 -5.59
CA LEU A 99 -8.39 16.02 -6.01
C LEU A 99 -6.98 15.41 -5.94
N GLU A 100 -5.97 16.18 -6.31
CA GLU A 100 -4.56 15.78 -6.31
C GLU A 100 -3.99 15.79 -4.88
N CYS A 101 -3.32 14.70 -4.48
CA CYS A 101 -2.70 14.62 -3.16
C CYS A 101 -1.35 15.34 -3.06
N SER A 102 -0.76 15.69 -4.20
CA SER A 102 0.36 16.64 -4.28
C SER A 102 1.56 16.27 -3.39
N GLY A 103 1.84 14.98 -3.20
CA GLY A 103 2.90 14.49 -2.33
C GLY A 103 2.56 14.47 -0.84
N ARG A 104 1.29 14.68 -0.47
CA ARG A 104 0.76 14.42 0.87
C ARG A 104 0.23 12.99 0.95
N ASP A 105 0.41 12.42 2.13
CA ASP A 105 -0.13 11.12 2.48
C ASP A 105 -1.63 11.19 2.81
N GLY A 106 -2.29 10.04 2.83
CA GLY A 106 -3.67 9.92 3.27
C GLY A 106 -3.80 9.95 4.80
N ALA A 107 -4.81 10.63 5.31
CA ALA A 107 -5.14 10.58 6.73
C ALA A 107 -5.63 9.18 7.14
N THR A 108 -5.16 8.73 8.30
CA THR A 108 -5.60 7.48 8.93
C THR A 108 -7.06 7.57 9.41
N PRO A 109 -7.82 6.46 9.43
CA PRO A 109 -7.43 5.14 8.93
C PRO A 109 -7.53 4.98 7.40
N ALA A 110 -6.54 4.30 6.82
CA ALA A 110 -6.52 3.97 5.40
C ALA A 110 -5.80 2.63 5.16
N THR A 111 -6.41 1.77 4.35
CA THR A 111 -5.73 0.57 3.82
C THR A 111 -4.72 1.02 2.76
N LEU A 112 -3.46 0.58 2.88
CA LEU A 112 -2.38 0.95 1.96
C LEU A 112 -1.99 -0.21 1.07
N ALA A 113 -1.61 0.08 -0.17
CA ALA A 113 -0.85 -0.82 -1.04
C ALA A 113 0.54 -0.22 -1.25
N GLU A 114 1.58 -0.94 -0.85
CA GLU A 114 2.95 -0.44 -0.76
C GLU A 114 3.85 -1.21 -1.73
N PHE A 115 4.79 -0.51 -2.36
CA PHE A 115 5.67 -1.10 -3.39
C PHE A 115 7.09 -0.55 -3.31
N THR A 116 8.03 -1.42 -3.65
CA THR A 116 9.39 -1.08 -4.06
C THR A 116 9.74 -1.92 -5.30
N LEU A 117 9.78 -1.28 -6.47
CA LEU A 117 10.06 -1.92 -7.75
C LEU A 117 11.56 -2.01 -8.00
N ASP A 118 12.00 -3.10 -8.64
CA ASP A 118 13.43 -3.34 -8.95
C ASP A 118 14.36 -3.09 -7.75
N GLY A 119 13.96 -3.62 -6.59
CA GLY A 119 14.73 -3.59 -5.36
C GLY A 119 15.85 -4.64 -5.34
N GLY A 120 16.13 -5.17 -4.15
CA GLY A 120 17.18 -6.17 -3.95
C GLY A 120 17.04 -7.37 -4.88
N GLY A 121 18.09 -7.63 -5.67
CA GLY A 121 18.15 -8.75 -6.61
C GLY A 121 17.22 -8.61 -7.82
N HIS A 122 16.88 -7.37 -8.22
CA HIS A 122 15.95 -7.08 -9.33
C HIS A 122 14.52 -7.62 -9.10
N ASN A 123 14.13 -7.68 -7.83
CA ASN A 123 12.78 -8.09 -7.44
C ASN A 123 11.94 -6.88 -7.06
N ASP A 124 10.65 -6.99 -7.33
CA ASP A 124 9.64 -6.12 -6.77
C ASP A 124 9.21 -6.67 -5.40
N PHE A 125 9.08 -5.76 -4.44
CA PHE A 125 8.52 -6.01 -3.12
C PHE A 125 7.21 -5.26 -3.00
N TYR A 126 6.17 -5.92 -2.54
CA TYR A 126 4.86 -5.31 -2.38
C TYR A 126 4.05 -5.94 -1.27
N ASP A 127 3.11 -5.18 -0.75
CA ASP A 127 2.20 -5.63 0.28
C ASP A 127 0.93 -4.77 0.31
N VAL A 128 -0.02 -5.22 1.13
CA VAL A 128 -1.15 -4.42 1.56
C VAL A 128 -1.07 -4.30 3.07
N SER A 129 -1.11 -3.07 3.56
CA SER A 129 -0.83 -2.74 4.95
C SER A 129 -2.04 -2.16 5.66
N LEU A 130 -2.26 -2.66 6.88
CA LEU A 130 -3.28 -2.20 7.83
C LEU A 130 -2.64 -1.53 9.05
N VAL A 131 -1.34 -1.23 8.99
CA VAL A 131 -0.60 -0.49 10.03
C VAL A 131 -1.26 0.85 10.31
N ASP A 132 -1.72 1.51 9.24
CA ASP A 132 -2.43 2.78 9.24
C ASP A 132 -3.95 2.61 9.30
N GLY A 133 -4.42 1.42 9.69
CA GLY A 133 -5.83 1.10 9.79
C GLY A 133 -6.43 0.56 8.50
N TYR A 134 -7.77 0.58 8.44
CA TYR A 134 -8.56 0.02 7.36
C TYR A 134 -9.73 0.93 7.05
N ASN A 135 -9.99 1.19 5.78
CA ASN A 135 -11.22 1.87 5.34
C ASN A 135 -12.01 1.04 4.31
N LEU A 136 -11.31 0.42 3.35
CA LEU A 136 -11.89 -0.48 2.36
C LEU A 136 -10.94 -1.63 2.02
N PRO A 137 -11.42 -2.74 1.43
CA PRO A 137 -10.57 -3.86 1.08
C PRO A 137 -9.79 -3.58 -0.21
N ILE A 138 -8.49 -3.87 -0.17
CA ILE A 138 -7.56 -3.76 -1.30
C ILE A 138 -6.97 -5.13 -1.59
N LEU A 139 -6.86 -5.48 -2.86
CA LEU A 139 -6.12 -6.64 -3.35
C LEU A 139 -5.12 -6.19 -4.43
N VAL A 140 -3.87 -6.63 -4.28
CA VAL A 140 -2.79 -6.43 -5.24
C VAL A 140 -2.47 -7.76 -5.91
N GLU A 141 -2.50 -7.77 -7.23
CA GLU A 141 -2.23 -8.96 -8.05
C GLU A 141 -1.16 -8.64 -9.10
N PRO A 142 0.04 -9.27 -9.04
CA PRO A 142 1.02 -9.16 -10.12
C PRO A 142 0.54 -9.90 -11.38
N ALA A 143 0.91 -9.39 -12.54
CA ALA A 143 0.64 -10.02 -13.83
C ALA A 143 1.55 -11.23 -14.10
N GLY A 144 1.00 -12.20 -14.83
CA GLY A 144 1.70 -13.42 -15.25
C GLY A 144 1.83 -14.47 -14.14
N SER A 145 2.32 -15.65 -14.51
CA SER A 145 2.55 -16.74 -13.56
C SER A 145 3.83 -16.53 -12.75
N SER A 146 3.87 -17.15 -11.57
CA SER A 146 5.05 -17.27 -10.71
C SER A 146 6.26 -17.75 -11.52
N ALA A 147 7.39 -17.04 -11.41
CA ALA A 147 8.67 -17.48 -11.94
C ALA A 147 9.39 -18.36 -10.88
N THR A 148 10.23 -19.29 -11.32
CA THR A 148 11.06 -20.11 -10.42
C THR A 148 11.81 -19.23 -9.43
N GLY A 149 11.48 -19.35 -8.14
CA GLY A 149 12.12 -18.62 -7.04
C GLY A 149 11.31 -17.49 -6.40
N THR A 150 10.17 -17.07 -6.98
CA THR A 150 9.26 -16.08 -6.36
C THR A 150 7.81 -16.55 -6.41
N THR A 151 7.04 -16.36 -5.34
CA THR A 151 5.63 -16.81 -5.31
C THR A 151 4.73 -15.91 -6.14
N CYS A 152 5.08 -14.63 -6.31
CA CYS A 152 4.24 -13.63 -7.00
C CYS A 152 2.78 -13.70 -6.53
N ALA A 153 2.58 -13.95 -5.24
CA ALA A 153 1.26 -14.21 -4.70
C ALA A 153 0.51 -12.90 -4.47
N ALA A 154 -0.81 -12.94 -4.64
CA ALA A 154 -1.65 -11.78 -4.41
C ALA A 154 -1.57 -11.33 -2.93
N ALA A 155 -1.37 -10.04 -2.70
CA ALA A 155 -1.35 -9.41 -1.38
C ALA A 155 -2.68 -8.71 -1.09
N GLY A 156 -3.15 -8.71 0.15
CA GLY A 156 -4.36 -7.97 0.53
C GLY A 156 -5.45 -8.77 1.21
N CYS A 157 -6.62 -8.12 1.26
CA CYS A 157 -7.76 -8.58 2.03
C CYS A 157 -9.04 -8.51 1.21
N SER A 158 -9.77 -9.63 1.17
CA SER A 158 -11.11 -9.70 0.57
C SER A 158 -12.23 -9.57 1.60
N ALA A 159 -11.92 -9.66 2.89
CA ALA A 159 -12.90 -9.50 3.97
C ALA A 159 -13.16 -8.02 4.24
N ASP A 160 -14.40 -7.68 4.58
CA ASP A 160 -14.72 -6.35 5.08
C ASP A 160 -14.43 -6.24 6.58
N LEU A 161 -13.25 -5.71 6.92
CA LEU A 161 -12.79 -5.59 8.29
C LEU A 161 -13.66 -4.62 9.11
N ASN A 162 -14.39 -3.70 8.48
CA ASN A 162 -15.33 -2.81 9.17
C ASN A 162 -16.42 -3.57 9.91
N LEU A 163 -16.84 -4.74 9.41
CA LEU A 163 -17.85 -5.61 10.05
C LEU A 163 -17.35 -6.27 11.33
N ARG A 164 -16.03 -6.37 11.49
CA ARG A 164 -15.36 -7.02 12.62
C ARG A 164 -14.51 -6.04 13.45
N CYS A 165 -14.58 -4.75 13.14
CA CYS A 165 -13.81 -3.73 13.83
C CYS A 165 -14.20 -3.66 15.32
N PRO A 166 -13.23 -3.83 16.24
CA PRO A 166 -13.45 -3.60 17.68
C PRO A 166 -14.04 -2.21 17.93
N ALA A 167 -14.95 -2.10 18.90
CA ALA A 167 -15.74 -0.88 19.09
C ALA A 167 -14.87 0.35 19.35
N GLU A 168 -13.81 0.17 20.13
CA GLU A 168 -12.79 1.16 20.49
C GLU A 168 -11.93 1.63 19.30
N LEU A 169 -11.87 0.83 18.21
CA LEU A 169 -11.12 1.16 17.01
C LEU A 169 -11.99 1.79 15.90
N ARG A 170 -13.32 1.80 16.03
CA ARG A 170 -14.20 2.36 14.99
C ARG A 170 -14.03 3.88 14.86
N SER A 171 -13.92 4.36 13.63
CA SER A 171 -13.92 5.80 13.35
C SER A 171 -15.29 6.43 13.61
N ALA A 172 -15.27 7.72 13.99
CA ALA A 172 -16.49 8.52 14.12
C ALA A 172 -17.20 8.62 12.76
N GLY A 173 -18.49 8.26 12.71
CA GLY A 173 -19.27 8.16 11.46
C GLY A 173 -19.37 6.76 10.86
N GLY A 174 -18.59 5.79 11.38
CA GLY A 174 -18.56 4.41 10.86
C GLY A 174 -17.85 4.30 9.50
N GLY A 175 -17.65 3.07 9.04
CA GLY A 175 -17.07 2.80 7.71
C GLY A 175 -15.54 2.84 7.62
N ALA A 176 -14.84 2.98 8.76
CA ALA A 176 -13.41 2.72 8.85
C ALA A 176 -13.01 2.22 10.24
N CYS A 177 -11.89 1.51 10.31
CA CYS A 177 -11.32 0.91 11.50
C CYS A 177 -9.88 1.38 11.70
N ARG A 178 -9.63 2.07 12.81
CA ARG A 178 -8.31 2.53 13.22
C ARG A 178 -7.41 1.37 13.59
N SER A 179 -6.11 1.48 13.35
CA SER A 179 -5.15 0.60 14.00
C SER A 179 -5.05 0.94 15.49
N ALA A 180 -4.45 0.05 16.28
CA ALA A 180 -4.20 0.33 17.69
C ALA A 180 -3.19 1.48 17.88
N CYS A 181 -2.25 1.66 16.95
CA CYS A 181 -1.33 2.80 16.99
C CYS A 181 -2.10 4.12 16.80
N ASP A 182 -2.92 4.21 15.75
CA ASP A 182 -3.74 5.39 15.47
C ASP A 182 -4.72 5.71 16.61
N ALA A 183 -5.35 4.69 17.20
CA ALA A 183 -6.34 4.88 18.26
C ALA A 183 -5.75 5.25 19.62
N PHE A 184 -4.56 4.76 19.97
CA PHE A 184 -4.02 4.84 21.34
C PHE A 184 -2.66 5.52 21.45
N GLY A 185 -1.89 5.65 20.37
CA GLY A 185 -0.59 6.30 20.33
C GLY A 185 0.49 5.67 21.22
N LYS A 186 0.29 4.43 21.69
CA LYS A 186 1.22 3.80 22.63
C LYS A 186 2.43 3.21 21.91
N PRO A 187 3.65 3.29 22.47
CA PRO A 187 4.86 2.75 21.87
C PRO A 187 4.77 1.28 21.47
N GLU A 188 4.09 0.45 22.27
CA GLU A 188 3.88 -0.98 21.99
C GLU A 188 2.95 -1.26 20.80
N TYR A 189 2.08 -0.32 20.44
CA TYR A 189 1.21 -0.44 19.26
C TYR A 189 1.83 0.20 18.02
N CYS A 190 2.59 1.28 18.22
CA CYS A 190 3.26 2.03 17.16
C CYS A 190 4.67 1.52 16.85
N CYS A 191 5.14 0.50 17.58
CA CYS A 191 6.49 -0.04 17.48
C CYS A 191 7.57 1.06 17.52
N SER A 192 7.50 1.92 18.51
CA SER A 192 8.42 3.07 18.67
C SER A 192 9.15 3.03 20.01
N GLY A 193 10.21 3.83 20.14
CA GLY A 193 11.02 3.89 21.37
C GLY A 193 11.59 2.51 21.76
N ALA A 194 11.26 2.03 22.96
CA ALA A 194 11.69 0.71 23.44
C ALA A 194 11.15 -0.46 22.59
N PHE A 195 10.11 -0.21 21.80
CA PHE A 195 9.46 -1.18 20.91
C PHE A 195 9.89 -1.00 19.44
N ALA A 196 10.93 -0.22 19.15
CA ALA A 196 11.39 0.06 17.78
C ALA A 196 12.15 -1.09 17.10
N ASN A 197 11.95 -2.34 17.52
CA ASN A 197 12.52 -3.51 16.85
C ASN A 197 11.58 -4.72 16.94
N PRO A 198 11.71 -5.71 16.03
CA PRO A 198 10.85 -6.90 15.99
C PRO A 198 10.93 -7.78 17.26
N ASN A 199 12.03 -7.70 18.02
CA ASN A 199 12.19 -8.51 19.23
C ASN A 199 11.39 -7.94 20.41
N THR A 200 11.14 -6.64 20.42
CA THR A 200 10.40 -5.96 21.49
C THR A 200 8.98 -5.58 21.10
N CYS A 201 8.68 -5.24 19.83
CA CYS A 201 7.29 -5.07 19.37
C CYS A 201 6.67 -6.41 19.00
N ARG A 202 5.74 -6.90 19.83
CA ARG A 202 5.07 -8.18 19.62
C ARG A 202 3.64 -7.96 19.12
N PRO A 203 3.05 -8.94 18.40
CA PRO A 203 1.64 -8.90 18.04
C PRO A 203 0.76 -8.68 19.27
N THR A 204 -0.30 -7.90 19.10
CA THR A 204 -1.27 -7.59 20.15
C THR A 204 -2.63 -8.17 19.79
N ALA A 205 -3.58 -8.18 20.73
CA ALA A 205 -4.94 -8.62 20.43
C ALA A 205 -5.57 -7.85 19.24
N TYR A 206 -5.22 -6.57 19.06
CA TYR A 206 -5.71 -5.75 17.96
C TYR A 206 -5.07 -6.14 16.61
N SER A 207 -3.74 -6.26 16.54
CA SER A 207 -3.08 -6.65 15.29
C SER A 207 -3.44 -8.09 14.91
N GLN A 208 -3.58 -8.99 15.88
CA GLN A 208 -4.07 -10.35 15.64
C GLN A 208 -5.50 -10.36 15.10
N ALA A 209 -6.39 -9.50 15.59
CA ALA A 209 -7.74 -9.38 15.02
C ALA A 209 -7.71 -8.96 13.55
N PHE A 210 -6.81 -8.05 13.17
CA PHE A 210 -6.62 -7.63 11.79
C PHE A 210 -6.03 -8.76 10.93
N LYS A 211 -5.00 -9.44 11.42
CA LYS A 211 -4.35 -10.57 10.73
C LYS A 211 -5.30 -11.74 10.52
N LEU A 212 -6.17 -12.05 11.49
CA LEU A 212 -7.18 -13.10 11.36
C LEU A 212 -8.21 -12.79 10.26
N ALA A 213 -8.59 -11.52 10.09
CA ALA A 213 -9.49 -11.10 9.03
C ALA A 213 -8.77 -11.03 7.67
N CYS A 214 -7.50 -10.62 7.67
CA CYS A 214 -6.70 -10.35 6.49
C CYS A 214 -5.31 -11.03 6.58
N PRO A 215 -5.21 -12.36 6.39
CA PRO A 215 -3.95 -13.08 6.63
C PRO A 215 -2.81 -12.69 5.67
N ARG A 216 -3.14 -12.15 4.50
CA ARG A 216 -2.20 -11.72 3.44
C ARG A 216 -1.94 -10.21 3.46
N SER A 217 -2.11 -9.57 4.61
CA SER A 217 -1.83 -8.16 4.83
C SER A 217 -0.97 -7.96 6.07
N TYR A 218 -0.18 -6.88 6.09
CA TYR A 218 0.48 -6.39 7.29
C TYR A 218 -0.56 -5.92 8.30
N SER A 219 -0.49 -6.42 9.53
CA SER A 219 -1.40 -6.04 10.63
C SER A 219 -0.78 -5.08 11.64
N TYR A 220 0.57 -4.97 11.66
CA TYR A 220 1.36 -4.02 12.44
C TYR A 220 2.78 -3.88 11.86
N ALA A 221 3.56 -2.91 12.34
CA ALA A 221 4.81 -2.50 11.69
C ALA A 221 5.90 -3.60 11.57
N PHE A 222 5.92 -4.56 12.50
CA PHE A 222 6.88 -5.69 12.48
C PHE A 222 6.18 -7.04 12.30
N ASP A 223 5.08 -7.06 11.54
CA ASP A 223 4.40 -8.31 11.20
C ASP A 223 5.33 -9.28 10.45
N ASP A 224 4.96 -10.55 10.48
CA ASP A 224 5.82 -11.63 10.01
C ASP A 224 6.00 -11.62 8.46
N PRO A 225 7.00 -12.37 7.94
CA PRO A 225 7.31 -12.41 6.51
C PRO A 225 6.19 -12.91 5.59
N THR A 226 5.07 -13.42 6.11
CA THR A 226 3.89 -13.75 5.29
C THR A 226 3.17 -12.51 4.75
N SER A 227 3.62 -11.31 5.14
CA SER A 227 2.98 -10.04 4.82
C SER A 227 3.72 -9.24 3.74
N THR A 228 5.01 -9.51 3.48
CA THR A 228 5.71 -9.00 2.28
C THR A 228 5.65 -10.04 1.17
N PHE A 229 5.31 -9.59 -0.02
CA PHE A 229 5.31 -10.43 -1.20
C PHE A 229 6.41 -9.99 -2.16
N THR A 230 7.01 -10.97 -2.83
CA THR A 230 8.13 -10.74 -3.74
C THR A 230 7.82 -11.36 -5.09
N CYS A 231 8.16 -10.64 -6.15
CA CYS A 231 8.06 -11.12 -7.51
C CYS A 231 9.25 -10.62 -8.33
N ALA A 232 9.62 -11.34 -9.38
CA ALA A 232 10.64 -10.86 -10.31
C ALA A 232 10.22 -9.52 -10.92
N GLY A 233 11.13 -8.56 -11.01
CA GLY A 233 10.84 -7.19 -11.43
C GLY A 233 10.37 -7.06 -12.88
N GLY A 234 9.77 -5.90 -13.18
CA GLY A 234 9.30 -5.56 -14.53
C GLY A 234 7.93 -6.15 -14.88
N ARG A 235 7.08 -6.41 -13.88
CA ARG A 235 5.73 -6.93 -14.06
C ARG A 235 4.68 -5.88 -13.83
N ASP A 236 3.59 -5.96 -14.58
CA ASP A 236 2.40 -5.16 -14.34
C ASP A 236 1.67 -5.62 -13.06
N TYR A 237 0.89 -4.73 -12.45
CA TYR A 237 0.10 -5.00 -11.27
C TYR A 237 -1.34 -4.54 -11.44
N THR A 238 -2.29 -5.28 -10.88
CA THR A 238 -3.67 -4.84 -10.72
C THR A 238 -3.94 -4.57 -9.24
N ILE A 239 -4.40 -3.35 -8.93
CA ILE A 239 -4.87 -2.94 -7.61
C ILE A 239 -6.39 -2.88 -7.66
N THR A 240 -7.05 -3.84 -7.00
CA THR A 240 -8.52 -3.92 -6.96
C THR A 240 -9.05 -3.40 -5.62
N PHE A 241 -9.88 -2.38 -5.68
CA PHE A 241 -10.68 -1.90 -4.56
C PHE A 241 -11.99 -2.69 -4.47
N CYS A 242 -12.33 -3.21 -3.29
CA CYS A 242 -13.47 -4.10 -3.05
C CYS A 242 -13.46 -5.36 -3.97
N PRO A 243 -12.43 -6.22 -3.88
CA PRO A 243 -12.24 -7.37 -4.77
C PRO A 243 -13.41 -8.36 -4.77
N VAL A 244 -14.12 -8.46 -3.65
CA VAL A 244 -15.44 -9.08 -3.54
C VAL A 244 -16.45 -7.94 -3.49
N ALA A 245 -17.43 -7.96 -4.41
CA ALA A 245 -18.46 -6.92 -4.45
C ALA A 245 -19.17 -6.83 -3.09
N THR A 246 -19.03 -5.69 -2.42
CA THR A 246 -19.77 -5.41 -1.19
C THR A 246 -21.24 -5.19 -1.53
N PRO A 247 -22.19 -5.93 -0.93
CA PRO A 247 -23.60 -5.74 -1.24
C PRO A 247 -24.04 -4.32 -0.82
N SER A 248 -24.72 -3.61 -1.72
CA SER A 248 -25.22 -2.27 -1.42
C SER A 248 -26.35 -2.34 -0.38
N LEU A 249 -26.20 -1.65 0.75
CA LEU A 249 -27.26 -1.51 1.78
C LEU A 249 -28.49 -0.70 1.32
N LYS A 250 -28.66 -0.42 0.02
CA LYS A 250 -29.71 0.48 -0.52
C LYS A 250 -30.89 -0.24 -1.19
N SER A 251 -31.07 -1.54 -0.96
CA SER A 251 -32.28 -2.26 -1.37
C SER A 251 -32.69 -3.33 -0.36
N ALA A 252 -32.93 -2.92 0.89
CA ALA A 252 -33.77 -3.66 1.82
C ALA A 252 -35.14 -2.98 1.90
N GLY A 253 -35.82 -2.89 0.75
CA GLY A 253 -37.15 -2.30 0.59
C GLY A 253 -38.00 -3.22 -0.27
N GLY A 254 -38.24 -4.43 0.21
CA GLY A 254 -39.00 -5.45 -0.52
C GLY A 254 -39.28 -6.64 0.38
N ALA A 255 -40.37 -6.56 1.14
CA ALA A 255 -40.84 -7.62 2.00
C ALA A 255 -41.10 -8.90 1.19
N THR A 256 -40.35 -9.95 1.48
CA THR A 256 -40.78 -11.33 1.24
C THR A 256 -40.72 -12.07 2.56
N VAL A 257 -41.90 -12.38 3.07
CA VAL A 257 -42.13 -13.17 4.27
C VAL A 257 -41.68 -14.60 3.98
N VAL A 258 -40.73 -15.11 4.76
CA VAL A 258 -40.42 -16.54 4.85
C VAL A 258 -40.38 -16.92 6.34
N PRO A 259 -40.96 -18.07 6.75
CA PRO A 259 -41.39 -18.28 8.12
C PRO A 259 -40.25 -18.57 9.10
N THR A 260 -40.44 -18.09 10.31
CA THR A 260 -39.63 -18.30 11.52
C THR A 260 -39.53 -19.78 11.90
N PRO A 261 -38.34 -20.35 12.13
CA PRO A 261 -38.20 -21.54 12.95
C PRO A 261 -38.06 -21.15 14.42
N THR A 262 -39.02 -21.60 15.23
CA THR A 262 -39.04 -21.55 16.69
C THR A 262 -37.79 -22.19 17.32
N LEU A 263 -37.12 -21.45 18.20
CA LEU A 263 -36.12 -21.96 19.16
C LEU A 263 -36.73 -21.96 20.56
N PRO A 264 -36.66 -23.06 21.33
CA PRO A 264 -36.89 -23.02 22.77
C PRO A 264 -35.56 -22.91 23.55
N GLY A 265 -35.57 -22.07 24.59
CA GLY A 265 -34.80 -22.32 25.80
C GLY A 265 -33.49 -21.56 25.97
N SER A 266 -33.56 -20.41 26.65
CA SER A 266 -32.45 -19.71 27.28
C SER A 266 -32.02 -20.38 28.59
N THR A 267 -30.73 -20.65 28.77
CA THR A 267 -30.04 -20.59 30.07
C THR A 267 -28.58 -20.18 29.87
N GLY A 268 -28.06 -19.37 30.81
CA GLY A 268 -26.96 -18.45 30.60
C GLY A 268 -25.57 -19.05 30.43
N PHE A 269 -24.70 -18.25 29.80
CA PHE A 269 -23.27 -18.52 29.67
C PHE A 269 -22.47 -17.46 30.44
N ALA A 270 -21.76 -17.91 31.47
CA ALA A 270 -20.64 -17.20 32.06
C ALA A 270 -19.45 -17.19 31.07
N PRO A 271 -18.54 -16.18 31.13
CA PRO A 271 -17.42 -16.09 30.21
C PRO A 271 -16.42 -17.23 30.43
N PRO A 272 -15.80 -17.79 29.38
CA PRO A 272 -14.83 -18.87 29.53
C PRO A 272 -13.48 -18.34 30.02
N VAL A 273 -13.00 -18.92 31.11
CA VAL A 273 -11.61 -18.83 31.56
C VAL A 273 -10.79 -19.83 30.74
N MET A 274 -9.81 -19.35 29.98
CA MET A 274 -8.91 -20.23 29.20
C MET A 274 -7.64 -20.58 30.00
N PRO A 275 -7.11 -21.80 29.85
CA PRO A 275 -5.97 -22.29 30.62
C PRO A 275 -4.65 -21.72 30.08
N ARG A 276 -3.77 -21.41 31.03
CA ARG A 276 -2.35 -21.12 30.82
C ARG A 276 -1.66 -22.41 30.38
N GLN A 277 -1.07 -22.46 29.18
CA GLN A 277 -0.17 -23.55 28.79
C GLN A 277 1.27 -23.08 28.61
N ALA A 278 2.13 -23.93 29.17
CA ALA A 278 3.55 -23.80 29.36
C ALA A 278 4.35 -23.99 28.07
N GLY A 279 5.60 -23.54 28.11
CA GLY A 279 6.52 -23.55 26.99
C GLY A 279 6.74 -24.94 26.38
N GLY A 280 6.82 -24.93 25.05
CA GLY A 280 7.31 -26.03 24.22
C GLY A 280 8.20 -25.42 23.14
N GLN A 281 9.47 -25.78 23.20
CA GLN A 281 10.54 -25.38 22.30
C GLN A 281 10.35 -26.11 20.96
N ALA A 282 10.13 -25.37 19.88
CA ALA A 282 10.05 -25.91 18.52
C ALA A 282 11.31 -25.52 17.76
N ASP A 283 12.18 -26.51 17.55
CA ASP A 283 13.30 -26.47 16.63
C ASP A 283 12.77 -26.34 15.20
N GLY A 284 13.11 -25.23 14.55
CA GLY A 284 12.79 -24.97 13.15
C GLY A 284 13.93 -24.18 12.55
N GLN A 285 14.79 -24.85 11.80
CA GLN A 285 15.84 -24.24 10.99
C GLN A 285 15.20 -23.37 9.90
N GLY A 286 14.89 -22.12 10.25
CA GLY A 286 14.60 -21.04 9.32
C GLY A 286 15.89 -20.33 8.97
N VAL A 287 16.15 -20.18 7.68
CA VAL A 287 17.29 -19.42 7.14
C VAL A 287 17.24 -17.99 7.70
N ILE A 288 18.21 -17.66 8.56
CA ILE A 288 18.43 -16.30 9.06
C ILE A 288 18.89 -15.44 7.89
N LEU A 289 17.96 -14.74 7.25
CA LEU A 289 18.28 -13.60 6.40
C LEU A 289 18.54 -12.42 7.35
N GLY A 290 19.79 -11.98 7.37
CA GLY A 290 20.34 -11.12 8.41
C GLY A 290 19.62 -9.78 8.59
N ASP A 291 19.68 -9.31 9.84
CA ASP A 291 19.23 -8.01 10.36
C ASP A 291 19.27 -6.90 9.31
N ASN A 292 18.12 -6.61 8.71
CA ASN A 292 18.05 -5.64 7.65
C ASN A 292 16.87 -4.69 7.93
N SER A 293 17.24 -3.61 8.62
CA SER A 293 16.46 -2.43 9.04
C SER A 293 15.64 -1.76 7.93
N TRP A 294 15.81 -2.16 6.67
CA TRP A 294 15.06 -1.64 5.53
C TRP A 294 13.59 -2.10 5.52
N LEU A 295 13.27 -3.32 5.98
CA LEU A 295 11.88 -3.80 6.07
C LEU A 295 11.08 -2.95 7.07
N ALA A 296 11.73 -2.57 8.17
CA ALA A 296 11.17 -1.63 9.14
C ALA A 296 10.92 -0.25 8.50
N ASN A 297 11.87 0.24 7.71
CA ASN A 297 11.79 1.56 7.07
C ASN A 297 10.74 1.62 5.94
N MET A 298 10.34 0.48 5.36
CA MET A 298 9.17 0.44 4.47
C MET A 298 7.88 0.65 5.26
N ALA A 299 7.75 0.03 6.43
CA ALA A 299 6.55 0.16 7.28
C ALA A 299 6.50 1.47 8.11
N THR A 300 7.63 2.15 8.34
CA THR A 300 7.70 3.37 9.17
C THR A 300 7.99 4.65 8.38
N GLY A 301 8.28 4.58 7.08
CA GLY A 301 8.51 5.76 6.24
C GLY A 301 9.77 6.58 6.59
N ASP A 302 10.61 6.13 7.53
CA ASP A 302 11.83 6.82 7.94
C ASP A 302 13.06 6.26 7.22
N MET A 303 13.65 7.05 6.31
CA MET A 303 15.03 6.85 5.89
C MET A 303 15.92 7.93 6.50
N SER A 304 16.61 7.58 7.59
CA SER A 304 17.85 8.28 7.95
C SER A 304 18.86 8.08 6.82
N ALA A 305 19.25 9.18 6.19
CA ALA A 305 20.18 9.22 5.08
C ALA A 305 21.46 8.43 5.42
N ALA A 306 21.75 7.39 4.63
CA ALA A 306 23.09 6.83 4.60
C ALA A 306 24.06 7.92 4.12
N THR A 307 25.10 8.17 4.92
CA THR A 307 26.17 9.13 4.64
C THR A 307 26.71 8.92 3.22
N PRO A 308 26.81 9.95 2.38
CA PRO A 308 27.33 9.78 1.03
C PRO A 308 28.81 9.40 1.12
N ARG A 309 29.16 8.20 0.62
CA ARG A 309 30.54 7.91 0.23
C ARG A 309 30.91 8.93 -0.85
N THR A 310 31.89 9.78 -0.55
CA THR A 310 32.52 10.71 -1.47
C THR A 310 33.17 9.95 -2.63
N THR A 311 32.40 9.67 -3.68
CA THR A 311 32.96 9.51 -5.02
C THR A 311 33.15 10.89 -5.60
N ALA A 312 34.40 11.26 -5.83
CA ALA A 312 34.77 12.49 -6.52
C ALA A 312 33.99 12.59 -7.85
N MET A 313 33.04 13.52 -7.90
CA MET A 313 32.42 13.93 -9.16
C MET A 313 33.46 14.73 -9.94
N ILE A 314 33.98 14.14 -11.01
CA ILE A 314 34.60 14.90 -12.10
C ILE A 314 33.47 15.75 -12.69
N PRO A 315 33.58 17.09 -12.72
CA PRO A 315 32.51 17.91 -13.27
C PRO A 315 32.41 17.63 -14.77
N ALA A 316 31.28 17.05 -15.18
CA ALA A 316 30.86 17.06 -16.57
C ALA A 316 30.60 18.52 -16.95
N ALA A 317 31.58 19.13 -17.62
CA ALA A 317 31.41 20.41 -18.29
C ALA A 317 30.19 20.36 -19.22
N PRO A 318 29.48 21.47 -19.45
CA PRO A 318 28.30 21.50 -20.30
C PRO A 318 28.75 21.30 -21.75
N LEU A 319 28.71 20.06 -22.24
CA LEU A 319 28.94 19.73 -23.64
C LEU A 319 27.98 20.47 -24.58
N ALA A 320 26.86 21.00 -24.07
CA ALA A 320 25.95 21.88 -24.79
C ALA A 320 26.61 23.18 -25.31
N LEU A 321 27.66 23.70 -24.66
CA LEU A 321 28.36 24.91 -25.12
C LEU A 321 29.49 24.63 -26.13
N LEU A 322 29.96 23.38 -26.24
CA LEU A 322 30.89 22.99 -27.31
C LEU A 322 30.19 22.73 -28.65
N PHE A 323 28.91 22.33 -28.64
CA PHE A 323 28.16 22.09 -29.88
C PHE A 323 27.73 23.38 -30.59
N LEU A 324 27.55 24.50 -29.86
CA LEU A 324 27.19 25.79 -30.47
C LEU A 324 28.37 26.45 -31.20
N ARG A 325 29.62 26.14 -30.82
CA ARG A 325 30.82 26.61 -31.54
C ARG A 325 31.20 25.78 -32.75
N LEU A 326 30.61 24.59 -32.93
CA LEU A 326 30.74 23.87 -34.19
C LEU A 326 29.69 24.34 -35.20
N LEU A 327 28.50 24.81 -34.81
CA LEU A 327 27.43 25.18 -35.75
C LEU A 327 27.54 26.58 -36.39
N LEU A 328 28.63 27.31 -36.16
CA LEU A 328 29.01 28.53 -36.87
C LEU A 328 30.22 28.28 -37.77
#